data_AF-A0A382B6R6-F1
#
_entry.id   AF-A0A382B6R6-F1
#
_cell.length_a   1.000
_cell.length_b   1.000
_cell.length_c   1.000
_cell.angle_alpha   90.00
_cell.angle_beta   90.00
_cell.angle_gamma   90.00
#
_symmetry.space_group_name_H-M   'P 1'
#
loop_
_entity.id
_entity.type
_entity.pdbx_description
1 polymer ?
#
loop_
_entity_poly.entity_id
_entity_poly.type
_entity_poly.pdbx_seq_one_letter_code
_entity_poly.pdbx_strand_id
1 'polypeptide(L)'
;MSRFISLIISFTASIAVAEVPTRLTTVVSQEKGCLGCHEGIEEIREPNSSMLMQTKLIGQANGDPNGCVTCHGGNPKGLTANESHQGSPKNLANGIGPKTFYPDPGSIWIADRTCGQCHVGYPYRLERGLMNTEAGKIQGNLHTWGIKEVQNYKVPWGNYDVNDKDGLVPMVGTQAYKDYMVAMIDAHPDQYPIELKQIPLPTVDEIEADPKLAGFTYQRQQCQRCHVGVKGREKRGDYRGMGCSACHIPYSNEGYYEGGDPNINKEEKGHMLVHRIQGTRKAKVVVSGREYSGIPVESCNSCHNRGKRIGVTYQGLMEFSYGSPFNEKGEKQPKLHTKQYLFISDDLHHQTSSRPENPKGGMLCQDCHTTIDMHGDGNIFGTTLAQVEIECQDCHGTPEKYPWELPLGFSEEFG
;
A
#
# COMPACT_ATOMS: atom_id res chain seq x y z
N MET A 1 -66.16 -9.62 -20.13
CA MET A 1 -65.22 -10.24 -19.16
C MET A 1 -64.15 -9.23 -18.84
N SER A 2 -64.05 -8.87 -17.56
CA SER A 2 -63.39 -7.66 -17.05
C SER A 2 -61.86 -7.74 -17.11
N ARG A 3 -61.21 -6.64 -17.52
CA ARG A 3 -59.76 -6.47 -17.50
C ARG A 3 -59.33 -6.09 -16.08
N PHE A 4 -58.46 -6.90 -15.46
CA PHE A 4 -57.73 -6.52 -14.25
C PHE A 4 -56.28 -6.19 -14.63
N ILE A 5 -55.95 -4.90 -14.59
CA ILE A 5 -54.58 -4.39 -14.65
C ILE A 5 -54.10 -4.34 -13.20
N SER A 6 -53.16 -5.22 -12.83
CA SER A 6 -52.47 -5.12 -11.54
C SER A 6 -51.38 -4.06 -11.65
N LEU A 7 -51.56 -2.97 -10.92
CA LEU A 7 -50.58 -1.91 -10.74
C LEU A 7 -49.55 -2.37 -9.70
N ILE A 8 -48.34 -2.73 -10.12
CA ILE A 8 -47.23 -2.99 -9.20
C ILE A 8 -46.68 -1.62 -8.77
N ILE A 9 -47.05 -1.20 -7.56
CA ILE A 9 -46.47 -0.02 -6.91
C ILE A 9 -45.12 -0.45 -6.33
N SER A 10 -44.04 -0.11 -7.03
CA SER A 10 -42.68 -0.26 -6.52
C SER A 10 -42.43 0.83 -5.49
N PHE A 11 -42.43 0.48 -4.20
CA PHE A 11 -41.97 1.36 -3.14
C PHE A 11 -40.44 1.41 -3.18
N THR A 12 -39.88 2.38 -3.88
CA THR A 12 -38.50 2.81 -3.63
C THR A 12 -38.49 3.53 -2.29
N ALA A 13 -38.10 2.83 -1.22
CA ALA A 13 -37.77 3.47 0.03
C ALA A 13 -36.51 4.34 -0.20
N SER A 14 -36.72 5.62 -0.49
CA SER A 14 -35.67 6.61 -0.41
C SER A 14 -35.21 6.66 1.04
N ILE A 15 -34.08 6.04 1.35
CA ILE A 15 -33.39 6.26 2.61
C ILE A 15 -33.00 7.73 2.60
N ALA A 16 -33.71 8.55 3.37
CA ALA A 16 -33.32 9.92 3.59
C ALA A 16 -31.95 9.91 4.27
N VAL A 17 -30.90 10.27 3.52
CA VAL A 17 -29.58 10.53 4.08
C VAL A 17 -29.77 11.79 4.91
N ALA A 18 -29.72 11.66 6.23
CA ALA A 18 -29.75 12.83 7.12
C ALA A 18 -28.57 13.74 6.76
N GLU A 19 -28.84 15.04 6.55
CA GLU A 19 -27.78 16.00 6.30
C GLU A 19 -26.78 15.99 7.46
N VAL A 20 -25.48 15.97 7.14
CA VAL A 20 -24.44 16.00 8.16
C VAL A 20 -24.56 17.31 8.94
N PRO A 21 -24.61 17.27 10.28
CA PRO A 21 -24.69 18.47 11.08
C PRO A 21 -23.42 19.32 10.91
N THR A 22 -23.59 20.60 10.56
CA THR A 22 -22.48 21.57 10.55
C THR A 22 -21.95 21.86 11.95
N ARG A 23 -22.77 21.59 12.98
CA ARG A 23 -22.40 21.71 14.39
C ARG A 23 -23.12 20.66 15.25
N LEU A 24 -22.37 20.00 16.13
CA LEU A 24 -22.89 19.07 17.14
C LEU A 24 -23.33 19.79 18.42
N THR A 25 -24.23 19.17 19.17
CA THR A 25 -24.46 19.52 20.57
C THR A 25 -23.35 18.93 21.44
N THR A 26 -23.11 19.54 22.60
CA THR A 26 -22.13 19.02 23.57
C THR A 26 -22.43 17.59 23.98
N VAL A 27 -23.72 17.23 24.14
CA VAL A 27 -24.15 15.88 24.49
C VAL A 27 -23.77 14.89 23.40
N VAL A 28 -24.11 15.18 22.13
CA VAL A 28 -23.78 14.30 21.00
C VAL A 28 -22.27 14.13 20.85
N SER A 29 -21.50 15.21 20.98
CA SER A 29 -20.04 15.17 20.91
C SER A 29 -19.42 14.33 22.05
N GLN A 30 -19.97 14.41 23.27
CA GLN A 30 -19.50 13.59 24.40
C GLN A 30 -19.86 12.10 24.26
N GLU A 31 -21.05 11.78 23.73
CA GLU A 31 -21.53 10.40 23.60
C GLU A 31 -20.97 9.69 22.37
N LYS A 32 -20.95 10.36 21.21
CA LYS A 32 -20.57 9.76 19.92
C LYS A 32 -19.16 10.13 19.46
N GLY A 33 -18.53 11.16 20.05
CA GLY A 33 -17.23 11.66 19.59
C GLY A 33 -17.26 12.00 18.09
N CYS A 34 -16.28 11.48 17.35
CA CYS A 34 -16.16 11.65 15.90
C CYS A 34 -17.37 11.13 15.11
N LEU A 35 -18.05 10.09 15.62
CA LEU A 35 -19.26 9.54 14.97
C LEU A 35 -20.46 10.48 15.06
N GLY A 36 -20.38 11.60 15.79
CA GLY A 36 -21.43 12.62 15.74
C GLY A 36 -21.58 13.24 14.35
N CYS A 37 -20.48 13.40 13.61
CA CYS A 37 -20.48 13.87 12.23
C CYS A 37 -20.29 12.71 11.22
N HIS A 38 -19.54 11.68 11.59
CA HIS A 38 -19.18 10.54 10.72
C HIS A 38 -20.05 9.30 10.98
N GLU A 39 -21.32 9.48 11.35
CA GLU A 39 -22.23 8.39 11.67
C GLU A 39 -22.43 7.49 10.44
N GLY A 40 -21.97 6.24 10.52
CA GLY A 40 -22.03 5.28 9.41
C GLY A 40 -20.67 4.85 8.87
N ILE A 41 -19.57 5.52 9.25
CA ILE A 41 -18.22 5.06 8.92
C ILE A 41 -17.99 3.64 9.45
N GLU A 42 -17.28 2.83 8.67
CA GLU A 42 -16.96 1.46 9.05
C GLU A 42 -15.99 1.40 10.24
N GLU A 43 -16.18 0.42 11.13
CA GLU A 43 -15.15 0.04 12.11
C GLU A 43 -13.85 -0.34 11.37
N ILE A 44 -12.67 0.08 11.79
CA ILE A 44 -11.47 -0.14 10.96
C ILE A 44 -11.08 -1.64 10.81
N ARG A 45 -11.53 -2.50 11.73
CA ARG A 45 -11.33 -3.97 11.73
C ARG A 45 -12.59 -4.67 12.27
N GLU A 46 -12.58 -6.00 12.35
CA GLU A 46 -13.70 -6.77 12.90
C GLU A 46 -13.85 -6.51 14.42
N PRO A 47 -15.09 -6.54 14.96
CA PRO A 47 -15.39 -6.26 16.38
C PRO A 47 -14.55 -7.04 17.40
N ASN A 48 -14.18 -8.28 17.08
CA ASN A 48 -13.42 -9.18 17.94
C ASN A 48 -11.90 -9.16 17.67
N SER A 49 -11.43 -8.29 16.77
CA SER A 49 -10.00 -8.18 16.49
C SER A 49 -9.26 -7.51 17.65
N SER A 50 -8.07 -8.02 17.98
CA SER A 50 -7.21 -7.43 19.01
C SER A 50 -6.89 -5.96 18.71
N MET A 51 -6.66 -5.65 17.44
CA MET A 51 -6.40 -4.28 16.99
C MET A 51 -7.57 -3.35 17.32
N LEU A 52 -8.80 -3.69 16.95
CA LEU A 52 -9.94 -2.78 17.20
C LEU A 52 -10.21 -2.61 18.69
N MET A 53 -10.10 -3.69 19.47
CA MET A 53 -10.26 -3.60 20.92
C MET A 53 -9.22 -2.66 21.53
N GLN A 54 -7.96 -2.78 21.13
CA GLN A 54 -6.88 -1.92 21.62
C GLN A 54 -7.07 -0.45 21.19
N THR A 55 -7.45 -0.18 19.93
CA THR A 55 -7.68 1.20 19.47
C THR A 55 -8.85 1.86 20.17
N LYS A 56 -9.93 1.13 20.45
CA LYS A 56 -11.06 1.64 21.24
C LYS A 56 -10.69 1.90 22.69
N LEU A 57 -9.89 1.03 23.32
CA LEU A 57 -9.42 1.26 24.69
C LEU A 57 -8.56 2.53 24.77
N ILE A 58 -7.63 2.73 23.83
CA ILE A 58 -6.81 3.95 23.76
C ILE A 58 -7.70 5.17 23.50
N GLY A 59 -8.66 5.08 22.58
CA GLY A 59 -9.60 6.15 22.29
C GLY A 59 -10.44 6.56 23.49
N GLN A 60 -11.02 5.58 24.20
CA GLN A 60 -11.87 5.80 25.37
C GLN A 60 -11.10 6.55 26.47
N ALA A 61 -9.84 6.16 26.71
CA ALA A 61 -8.95 6.87 27.65
C ALA A 61 -8.65 8.33 27.22
N ASN A 62 -8.91 8.67 25.96
CA ASN A 62 -8.70 9.98 25.36
C ASN A 62 -10.01 10.71 24.98
N GLY A 63 -11.16 10.23 25.48
CA GLY A 63 -12.46 10.86 25.26
C GLY A 63 -13.07 10.60 23.88
N ASP A 64 -12.64 9.55 23.19
CA ASP A 64 -13.21 9.08 21.93
C ASP A 64 -13.63 7.60 22.04
N PRO A 65 -14.92 7.30 22.23
CA PRO A 65 -15.37 5.93 22.45
C PRO A 65 -15.14 4.99 21.26
N ASN A 66 -14.88 5.54 20.06
CA ASN A 66 -14.74 4.79 18.82
C ASN A 66 -13.29 4.55 18.40
N GLY A 67 -12.31 5.18 19.07
CA GLY A 67 -10.89 4.92 18.83
C GLY A 67 -10.27 5.62 17.61
N CYS A 68 -11.00 6.52 16.95
CA CYS A 68 -10.54 7.31 15.80
C CYS A 68 -9.26 8.10 16.14
N VAL A 69 -9.25 8.77 17.29
CA VAL A 69 -8.13 9.64 17.72
C VAL A 69 -6.82 8.89 17.94
N THR A 70 -6.89 7.57 18.16
CA THR A 70 -5.70 6.71 18.34
C THR A 70 -4.77 6.77 17.12
N CYS A 71 -5.34 6.90 15.92
CA CYS A 71 -4.60 7.01 14.67
C CYS A 71 -4.67 8.43 14.11
N HIS A 72 -5.86 9.04 14.10
CA HIS A 72 -6.07 10.32 13.44
C HIS A 72 -5.74 11.54 14.31
N GLY A 73 -5.60 11.41 15.64
CA GLY A 73 -5.53 12.58 16.52
C GLY A 73 -6.83 13.39 16.48
N GLY A 74 -6.73 14.72 16.49
CA GLY A 74 -7.87 15.64 16.50
C GLY A 74 -8.46 15.89 17.90
N ASN A 75 -9.65 16.48 17.93
CA ASN A 75 -10.39 16.77 19.15
C ASN A 75 -11.75 16.06 19.11
N PRO A 76 -11.94 14.95 19.84
CA PRO A 76 -13.20 14.21 19.80
C PRO A 76 -14.36 14.97 20.46
N LYS A 77 -14.07 16.04 21.20
CA LYS A 77 -15.05 16.93 21.82
C LYS A 77 -15.34 18.20 21.01
N GLY A 78 -14.78 18.29 19.80
CA GLY A 78 -15.06 19.39 18.88
C GLY A 78 -16.53 19.38 18.47
N LEU A 79 -17.11 20.58 18.36
CA LEU A 79 -18.51 20.72 17.94
C LEU A 79 -18.63 21.01 16.45
N THR A 80 -17.55 21.43 15.80
CA THR A 80 -17.49 21.70 14.35
C THR A 80 -16.35 20.91 13.71
N ALA A 81 -16.36 20.82 12.38
CA ALA A 81 -15.25 20.19 11.63
C ALA A 81 -13.90 20.86 11.93
N ASN A 82 -13.87 22.20 11.97
CA ASN A 82 -12.64 22.95 12.27
C ASN A 82 -12.12 22.65 13.67
N GLU A 83 -13.00 22.59 14.67
CA GLU A 83 -12.59 22.27 16.05
C GLU A 83 -12.12 20.82 16.19
N SER A 84 -12.76 19.89 15.47
CA SER A 84 -12.49 18.45 15.57
C SER A 84 -11.23 18.03 14.84
N HIS A 85 -10.91 18.67 13.71
CA HIS A 85 -9.74 18.35 12.87
C HIS A 85 -8.50 19.19 13.24
N GLN A 86 -8.32 19.46 14.53
CA GLN A 86 -7.16 20.19 15.06
C GLN A 86 -6.57 19.50 16.29
N GLY A 87 -5.24 19.56 16.39
CA GLY A 87 -4.51 19.06 17.55
C GLY A 87 -4.69 17.56 17.77
N SER A 88 -4.52 17.11 19.00
CA SER A 88 -4.64 15.71 19.41
C SER A 88 -4.93 15.68 20.92
N PRO A 89 -5.58 14.65 21.48
CA PRO A 89 -5.73 14.51 22.91
C PRO A 89 -4.37 14.56 23.62
N LYS A 90 -4.29 15.29 24.75
CA LYS A 90 -3.01 15.58 25.43
C LYS A 90 -2.18 14.34 25.75
N ASN A 91 -2.82 13.24 26.17
CA ASN A 91 -2.09 12.00 26.50
C ASN A 91 -1.43 11.38 25.26
N LEU A 92 -2.07 11.46 24.09
CA LEU A 92 -1.49 11.00 22.82
C LEU A 92 -0.40 11.97 22.34
N ALA A 93 -0.69 13.27 22.36
CA ALA A 93 0.25 14.31 21.94
C ALA A 93 1.55 14.33 22.77
N ASN A 94 1.47 14.05 24.06
CA ASN A 94 2.64 13.98 24.94
C ASN A 94 3.36 12.63 24.90
N GLY A 95 2.67 11.56 24.46
CA GLY A 95 3.20 10.20 24.41
C GLY A 95 3.81 9.81 23.05
N ILE A 96 3.55 8.58 22.62
CA ILE A 96 3.98 8.07 21.29
C ILE A 96 2.91 8.21 20.21
N GLY A 97 1.71 8.68 20.56
CA GLY A 97 0.59 8.82 19.62
C GLY A 97 0.61 10.08 18.76
N PRO A 98 -0.48 10.34 18.02
CA PRO A 98 -0.60 11.46 17.09
C PRO A 98 -0.36 12.81 17.76
N LYS A 99 0.37 13.70 17.07
CA LYS A 99 0.70 15.05 17.58
C LYS A 99 -0.29 16.12 17.14
N THR A 100 -0.98 15.86 16.04
CA THR A 100 -2.02 16.71 15.47
C THR A 100 -3.02 15.81 14.74
N PHE A 101 -3.98 16.41 14.04
CA PHE A 101 -4.90 15.70 13.19
C PHE A 101 -4.18 15.19 11.92
N TYR A 102 -4.35 13.91 11.61
CA TYR A 102 -3.76 13.23 10.47
C TYR A 102 -4.85 12.70 9.54
N PRO A 103 -5.03 13.30 8.34
CA PRO A 103 -6.01 12.81 7.37
C PRO A 103 -5.71 11.39 6.86
N ASP A 104 -4.42 11.08 6.60
CA ASP A 104 -3.94 9.73 6.26
C ASP A 104 -2.94 9.26 7.33
N PRO A 105 -3.41 8.57 8.40
CA PRO A 105 -2.54 8.15 9.49
C PRO A 105 -1.60 7.00 9.10
N GLY A 106 -1.77 6.35 7.94
CA GLY A 106 -0.84 5.31 7.50
C GLY A 106 0.37 5.84 6.72
N SER A 107 0.43 7.15 6.46
CA SER A 107 1.58 7.79 5.83
C SER A 107 2.89 7.49 6.59
N ILE A 108 3.92 7.06 5.85
CA ILE A 108 5.22 6.67 6.43
C ILE A 108 5.87 7.81 7.22
N TRP A 109 5.61 9.06 6.84
CA TRP A 109 6.17 10.26 7.45
C TRP A 109 5.67 10.53 8.88
N ILE A 110 4.57 9.87 9.26
CA ILE A 110 3.98 9.98 10.60
C ILE A 110 3.69 8.61 11.21
N ALA A 111 4.07 7.52 10.53
CA ALA A 111 3.70 6.16 10.90
C ALA A 111 4.23 5.75 12.29
N ASP A 112 5.36 6.29 12.74
CA ASP A 112 5.87 6.11 14.10
C ASP A 112 4.90 6.61 15.18
N ARG A 113 4.03 7.57 14.84
CA ARG A 113 3.04 8.16 15.74
C ARG A 113 1.66 7.51 15.63
N THR A 114 1.50 6.55 14.72
CA THR A 114 0.21 5.92 14.41
C THR A 114 0.38 4.39 14.48
N CYS A 115 0.79 3.75 13.39
CA CYS A 115 0.99 2.31 13.27
C CYS A 115 2.12 1.80 14.19
N GLY A 116 3.23 2.56 14.27
CA GLY A 116 4.42 2.25 15.05
C GLY A 116 4.19 2.19 16.56
N GLN A 117 3.05 2.72 17.05
CA GLN A 117 2.64 2.58 18.45
C GLN A 117 2.46 1.11 18.86
N CYS A 118 2.01 0.26 17.91
CA CYS A 118 1.77 -1.17 18.14
C CYS A 118 2.67 -2.06 17.28
N HIS A 119 3.09 -1.58 16.11
CA HIS A 119 3.97 -2.28 15.18
C HIS A 119 5.38 -1.70 15.24
N VAL A 120 6.03 -1.88 16.39
CA VAL A 120 7.36 -1.31 16.67
C VAL A 120 8.36 -1.74 15.59
N GLY A 121 9.12 -0.78 15.08
CA GLY A 121 10.16 -0.99 14.06
C GLY A 121 9.64 -1.09 12.62
N TYR A 122 8.34 -1.28 12.38
CA TYR A 122 7.82 -1.36 11.00
C TYR A 122 8.04 -0.07 10.19
N PRO A 123 7.78 1.15 10.71
CA PRO A 123 8.08 2.37 9.96
C PRO A 123 9.56 2.50 9.62
N TYR A 124 10.45 2.21 10.58
CA TYR A 124 11.90 2.23 10.40
C TYR A 124 12.36 1.28 9.28
N ARG A 125 11.85 0.05 9.28
CA ARG A 125 12.15 -0.95 8.26
C ARG A 125 11.64 -0.50 6.89
N LEU A 126 10.40 0.01 6.82
CA LEU A 126 9.78 0.41 5.55
C LEU A 126 10.49 1.61 4.93
N GLU A 127 11.03 2.52 5.75
CA GLU A 127 11.80 3.68 5.29
C GLU A 127 13.04 3.24 4.49
N ARG A 128 13.65 2.12 4.87
CA ARG A 128 14.88 1.54 4.29
C ARG A 128 14.63 0.49 3.20
N GLY A 129 13.45 -0.13 3.22
CA GLY A 129 13.04 -1.09 2.21
C GLY A 129 12.85 -0.47 0.81
N LEU A 130 12.97 -1.30 -0.23
CA LEU A 130 12.86 -0.89 -1.63
C LEU A 130 11.51 -0.29 -2.03
N MET A 131 10.45 -0.63 -1.28
CA MET A 131 9.13 -0.03 -1.46
C MET A 131 9.14 1.48 -1.19
N ASN A 132 10.10 1.98 -0.40
CA ASN A 132 10.30 3.41 -0.19
C ASN A 132 11.54 3.95 -0.91
N THR A 133 12.67 3.24 -0.90
CA THR A 133 13.94 3.79 -1.39
C THR A 133 14.08 3.76 -2.91
N GLU A 134 13.52 2.72 -3.57
CA GLU A 134 13.70 2.41 -4.99
C GLU A 134 15.17 2.31 -5.46
N ALA A 135 16.12 2.10 -4.55
CA ALA A 135 17.55 2.28 -4.77
C ALA A 135 18.09 1.53 -6.01
N GLY A 136 17.76 0.23 -6.15
CA GLY A 136 18.18 -0.55 -7.31
C GLY A 136 17.53 -0.17 -8.64
N LYS A 137 16.31 0.36 -8.63
CA LYS A 137 15.66 0.88 -9.84
C LYS A 137 16.28 2.22 -10.26
N ILE A 138 16.57 3.08 -9.28
CA ILE A 138 17.26 4.36 -9.49
C ILE A 138 18.64 4.09 -10.08
N GLN A 139 19.41 3.18 -9.47
CA GLN A 139 20.73 2.77 -9.94
C GLN A 139 20.66 2.27 -11.38
N GLY A 140 19.79 1.28 -11.67
CA GLY A 140 19.69 0.67 -12.99
C GLY A 140 19.30 1.67 -14.08
N ASN A 141 18.33 2.56 -13.80
CA ASN A 141 17.98 3.62 -14.74
C ASN A 141 19.18 4.54 -14.97
N LEU A 142 19.76 5.14 -13.93
CA LEU A 142 20.82 6.13 -14.07
C LEU A 142 22.12 5.54 -14.62
N HIS A 143 22.34 4.23 -14.43
CA HIS A 143 23.41 3.49 -15.08
C HIS A 143 23.30 3.55 -16.60
N THR A 144 22.10 3.31 -17.15
CA THR A 144 21.85 3.40 -18.60
C THR A 144 21.97 4.82 -19.16
N TRP A 145 21.76 5.84 -18.31
CA TRP A 145 22.02 7.25 -18.66
C TRP A 145 23.51 7.63 -18.57
N GLY A 146 24.40 6.71 -18.20
CA GLY A 146 25.84 6.97 -18.13
C GLY A 146 26.26 7.86 -16.97
N ILE A 147 25.47 7.89 -15.89
CA ILE A 147 25.77 8.64 -14.68
C ILE A 147 26.88 7.91 -13.90
N LYS A 148 27.95 8.61 -13.53
CA LYS A 148 29.21 8.01 -13.07
C LYS A 148 29.09 7.37 -11.68
N GLU A 149 28.30 7.96 -10.80
CA GLU A 149 28.18 7.60 -9.38
C GLU A 149 27.50 6.25 -9.17
N VAL A 150 26.68 5.82 -10.13
CA VAL A 150 25.94 4.53 -10.12
C VAL A 150 26.64 3.44 -10.93
N GLN A 151 27.81 3.71 -11.49
CA GLN A 151 28.60 2.71 -12.22
C GLN A 151 29.27 1.73 -11.27
N ASN A 152 29.65 0.56 -11.80
CA ASN A 152 30.31 -0.50 -11.04
C ASN A 152 29.49 -0.92 -9.80
N TYR A 153 28.20 -1.19 -10.02
CA TYR A 153 27.27 -1.69 -9.01
C TYR A 153 26.95 -0.75 -7.84
N LYS A 154 27.51 0.47 -7.81
CA LYS A 154 27.30 1.42 -6.71
C LYS A 154 25.85 1.93 -6.65
N VAL A 155 25.32 2.00 -5.43
CA VAL A 155 23.95 2.46 -5.16
C VAL A 155 23.94 3.66 -4.20
N PRO A 156 24.37 4.85 -4.64
CA PRO A 156 24.47 6.01 -3.76
C PRO A 156 23.13 6.70 -3.48
N TRP A 157 22.06 6.34 -4.21
CA TRP A 157 20.84 7.14 -4.27
C TRP A 157 19.56 6.39 -3.95
N GLY A 158 18.68 7.11 -3.26
CA GLY A 158 17.30 6.71 -2.98
C GLY A 158 16.32 7.85 -3.29
N ASN A 159 15.05 7.59 -3.04
CA ASN A 159 14.01 8.62 -3.12
C ASN A 159 14.19 9.74 -2.08
N TYR A 160 14.81 9.41 -0.96
CA TYR A 160 15.09 10.30 0.17
C TYR A 160 16.46 10.00 0.75
N ASP A 161 16.97 10.91 1.59
CA ASP A 161 18.12 10.61 2.43
C ASP A 161 17.72 9.53 3.45
N VAL A 162 18.47 8.42 3.46
CA VAL A 162 18.24 7.30 4.39
C VAL A 162 19.58 6.86 4.93
N ASN A 163 19.63 6.52 6.22
CA ASN A 163 20.83 6.03 6.88
C ASN A 163 20.46 4.84 7.77
N ASP A 164 21.18 3.74 7.58
CA ASP A 164 21.13 2.56 8.43
C ASP A 164 21.97 2.82 9.69
N LYS A 165 21.29 2.92 10.84
CA LYS A 165 21.90 3.29 12.12
C LYS A 165 22.07 2.12 13.08
N ASP A 166 21.41 1.00 12.80
CA ASP A 166 21.41 -0.21 13.60
C ASP A 166 22.38 -1.28 13.08
N GLY A 167 22.94 -1.05 11.90
CA GLY A 167 24.06 -1.81 11.36
C GLY A 167 23.61 -2.94 10.45
N LEU A 168 24.58 -3.66 9.89
CA LEU A 168 24.37 -4.64 8.81
C LEU A 168 23.69 -5.95 9.24
N VAL A 169 23.32 -6.10 10.51
CA VAL A 169 22.60 -7.29 10.98
C VAL A 169 21.10 -6.99 10.95
N PRO A 170 20.28 -7.76 10.22
CA PRO A 170 18.84 -7.52 10.17
C PRO A 170 18.18 -7.45 11.55
N MET A 171 17.24 -6.52 11.72
CA MET A 171 16.49 -6.36 12.98
C MET A 171 15.62 -7.59 13.26
N VAL A 172 15.03 -8.14 12.21
CA VAL A 172 14.05 -9.22 12.26
C VAL A 172 14.52 -10.45 11.47
N GLY A 173 13.77 -11.54 11.57
CA GLY A 173 14.11 -12.83 10.95
C GLY A 173 14.69 -13.82 11.97
N THR A 174 14.77 -15.08 11.54
CA THR A 174 15.38 -16.17 12.33
C THR A 174 16.89 -15.96 12.45
N GLN A 175 17.56 -16.66 13.37
CA GLN A 175 19.02 -16.60 13.45
C GLN A 175 19.67 -17.04 12.13
N ALA A 176 19.14 -18.10 11.50
CA ALA A 176 19.64 -18.59 10.21
C ALA A 176 19.53 -17.52 9.10
N TYR A 177 18.42 -16.77 9.05
CA TYR A 177 18.28 -15.64 8.14
C TYR A 177 19.30 -14.53 8.42
N LYS A 178 19.51 -14.18 9.69
CA LYS A 178 20.47 -13.13 10.05
C LYS A 178 21.90 -13.52 9.68
N ASP A 179 22.30 -14.76 9.98
CA ASP A 179 23.62 -15.28 9.63
C ASP A 179 23.81 -15.30 8.11
N TYR A 180 22.76 -15.68 7.38
CA TYR A 180 22.72 -15.68 5.93
C TYR A 180 22.92 -14.27 5.34
N MET A 181 22.13 -13.30 5.79
CA MET A 181 22.22 -11.92 5.31
C MET A 181 23.57 -11.28 5.64
N VAL A 182 24.14 -11.54 6.82
CA VAL A 182 25.49 -11.05 7.16
C VAL A 182 26.52 -11.58 6.15
N ALA A 183 26.49 -12.88 5.85
CA ALA A 183 27.40 -13.47 4.86
C ALA A 183 27.20 -12.88 3.45
N MET A 184 25.94 -12.60 3.08
CA MET A 184 25.61 -11.99 1.80
C MET A 184 26.09 -10.54 1.69
N ILE A 185 25.89 -9.75 2.75
CA ILE A 185 26.36 -8.36 2.83
C ILE A 185 27.88 -8.32 2.73
N ASP A 186 28.58 -9.22 3.43
CA ASP A 186 30.04 -9.34 3.35
C ASP A 186 30.51 -9.71 1.94
N ALA A 187 29.76 -10.55 1.21
CA ALA A 187 30.09 -10.95 -0.16
C ALA A 187 29.78 -9.87 -1.20
N HIS A 188 28.75 -9.04 -0.98
CA HIS A 188 28.24 -8.06 -1.95
C HIS A 188 28.03 -6.65 -1.35
N PRO A 189 29.05 -6.03 -0.74
CA PRO A 189 28.88 -4.80 0.04
C PRO A 189 28.32 -3.61 -0.76
N ASP A 190 28.61 -3.52 -2.07
CA ASP A 190 28.06 -2.46 -2.93
C ASP A 190 26.53 -2.56 -3.12
N GLN A 191 25.93 -3.74 -2.86
CA GLN A 191 24.48 -3.97 -2.91
C GLN A 191 23.78 -3.78 -1.56
N TYR A 192 24.51 -3.47 -0.50
CA TYR A 192 23.97 -3.22 0.84
C TYR A 192 24.54 -1.93 1.42
N PRO A 193 24.22 -0.77 0.80
CA PRO A 193 24.77 0.50 1.24
C PRO A 193 24.23 0.86 2.64
N ILE A 194 25.07 1.42 3.51
CA ILE A 194 24.63 1.91 4.83
C ILE A 194 23.95 3.29 4.77
N GLU A 195 24.02 3.97 3.64
CA GLU A 195 23.34 5.24 3.41
C GLU A 195 22.92 5.40 1.95
N LEU A 196 21.83 6.14 1.75
CA LEU A 196 21.39 6.64 0.46
C LEU A 196 21.22 8.16 0.56
N LYS A 197 21.62 8.87 -0.49
CA LYS A 197 21.25 10.28 -0.67
C LYS A 197 20.04 10.40 -1.56
N GLN A 198 19.18 11.37 -1.29
CA GLN A 198 18.11 11.73 -2.21
C GLN A 198 18.72 12.08 -3.58
N ILE A 199 18.10 11.60 -4.66
CA ILE A 199 18.57 11.89 -6.01
C ILE A 199 18.71 13.42 -6.24
N PRO A 200 19.78 13.89 -6.92
CA PRO A 200 19.98 15.29 -7.30
C PRO A 200 18.82 15.88 -8.10
N LEU A 201 18.59 17.19 -8.03
CA LEU A 201 17.61 17.93 -8.85
C LEU A 201 18.33 18.92 -9.78
N PRO A 202 18.83 18.46 -10.95
CA PRO A 202 19.48 19.33 -11.91
C PRO A 202 18.53 20.42 -12.44
N THR A 203 19.09 21.59 -12.67
CA THR A 203 18.45 22.72 -13.38
C THR A 203 18.38 22.45 -14.88
N VAL A 204 17.58 23.24 -15.59
CA VAL A 204 17.48 23.14 -17.06
C VAL A 204 18.84 23.43 -17.72
N ASP A 205 19.54 24.48 -17.28
CA ASP A 205 20.86 24.86 -17.82
C ASP A 205 21.90 23.75 -17.63
N GLU A 206 21.90 23.07 -16.46
CA GLU A 206 22.77 21.92 -16.21
C GLU A 206 22.44 20.74 -17.14
N ILE A 207 21.16 20.49 -17.42
CA ILE A 207 20.72 19.45 -18.36
C ILE A 207 21.10 19.81 -19.81
N GLU A 208 21.02 21.07 -20.20
CA GLU A 208 21.47 21.51 -21.53
C GLU A 208 22.98 21.32 -21.71
N ALA A 209 23.75 21.57 -20.65
CA ALA A 209 25.21 21.36 -20.66
C ALA A 209 25.61 19.87 -20.60
N ASP A 210 24.91 19.04 -19.82
CA ASP A 210 25.07 17.58 -19.79
C ASP A 210 23.71 16.88 -19.88
N PRO A 211 23.29 16.49 -21.11
CA PRO A 211 21.99 15.85 -21.34
C PRO A 211 21.74 14.57 -20.54
N LYS A 212 22.79 13.91 -20.02
CA LYS A 212 22.64 12.71 -19.17
C LYS A 212 21.88 13.02 -17.88
N LEU A 213 21.98 14.25 -17.38
CA LEU A 213 21.29 14.71 -16.17
C LEU A 213 19.76 14.70 -16.33
N ALA A 214 19.24 14.67 -17.56
CA ALA A 214 17.82 14.44 -17.82
C ALA A 214 17.30 13.12 -17.23
N GLY A 215 18.19 12.14 -17.00
CA GLY A 215 17.86 10.88 -16.31
C GLY A 215 17.26 11.08 -14.91
N PHE A 216 17.69 12.11 -14.17
CA PHE A 216 17.13 12.44 -12.85
C PHE A 216 15.71 13.02 -12.94
N THR A 217 15.44 13.82 -13.97
CA THR A 217 14.10 14.35 -14.24
C THR A 217 13.16 13.24 -14.71
N TYR A 218 13.65 12.36 -15.59
CA TYR A 218 12.93 11.17 -16.03
C TYR A 218 12.58 10.25 -14.84
N GLN A 219 13.55 9.97 -13.96
CA GLN A 219 13.36 9.17 -12.76
C GLN A 219 12.22 9.70 -11.89
N ARG A 220 12.21 11.01 -11.60
CA ARG A 220 11.14 11.65 -10.81
C ARG A 220 9.77 11.49 -11.44
N GLN A 221 9.67 11.81 -12.72
CA GLN A 221 8.37 11.92 -13.38
C GLN A 221 7.75 10.56 -13.74
N GLN A 222 8.59 9.55 -14.02
CA GLN A 222 8.12 8.26 -14.52
C GLN A 222 8.19 7.15 -13.47
N CYS A 223 9.20 7.16 -12.59
CA CYS A 223 9.49 6.06 -11.68
C CYS A 223 9.05 6.38 -10.24
N GLN A 224 9.42 7.54 -9.71
CA GLN A 224 9.18 7.92 -8.30
C GLN A 224 7.72 8.28 -7.95
N ARG A 225 6.77 7.86 -8.78
CA ARG A 225 5.34 7.84 -8.42
C ARG A 225 4.94 6.59 -7.65
N CYS A 226 5.80 5.57 -7.65
CA CYS A 226 5.49 4.22 -7.17
C CYS A 226 5.92 3.98 -5.72
N HIS A 227 6.87 4.73 -5.18
CA HIS A 227 7.29 4.53 -3.79
C HIS A 227 6.19 4.94 -2.80
N VAL A 228 6.19 4.28 -1.64
CA VAL A 228 5.13 4.41 -0.63
C VAL A 228 5.11 5.79 0.04
N GLY A 229 6.22 6.54 -0.02
CA GLY A 229 6.33 7.91 0.50
C GLY A 229 5.53 8.99 -0.24
N VAL A 230 4.85 8.67 -1.35
CA VAL A 230 3.98 9.60 -2.10
C VAL A 230 2.60 9.00 -2.34
N LYS A 231 1.58 9.83 -2.59
CA LYS A 231 0.20 9.41 -2.86
C LYS A 231 0.03 8.68 -4.22
N GLY A 232 1.03 8.76 -5.09
CA GLY A 232 0.95 8.24 -6.44
C GLY A 232 0.14 9.15 -7.37
N ARG A 233 -0.46 8.57 -8.41
CA ARG A 233 -1.13 9.32 -9.46
C ARG A 233 -2.65 9.21 -9.29
N GLU A 234 -3.35 10.33 -9.40
CA GLU A 234 -4.82 10.39 -9.36
C GLU A 234 -5.44 10.01 -10.71
N LYS A 235 -5.28 8.74 -11.11
CA LYS A 235 -5.87 8.15 -12.32
C LYS A 235 -6.47 6.78 -12.02
N ARG A 236 -7.39 6.34 -12.87
CA ARG A 236 -8.02 5.01 -12.79
C ARG A 236 -6.97 3.89 -12.67
N GLY A 237 -7.06 3.12 -11.59
CA GLY A 237 -6.14 2.05 -11.19
C GLY A 237 -4.96 2.49 -10.32
N ASP A 238 -4.64 3.78 -10.26
CA ASP A 238 -3.45 4.28 -9.56
C ASP A 238 -3.77 4.87 -8.16
N TYR A 239 -5.05 4.89 -7.76
CA TYR A 239 -5.51 5.42 -6.47
C TYR A 239 -5.01 4.58 -5.29
N ARG A 240 -4.40 5.23 -4.30
CA ARG A 240 -3.91 4.61 -3.06
C ARG A 240 -3.62 5.66 -1.98
N GLY A 241 -3.45 5.21 -0.74
CA GLY A 241 -2.87 6.01 0.34
C GLY A 241 -1.34 6.06 0.29
N MET A 242 -0.75 6.60 1.35
CA MET A 242 0.70 6.67 1.55
C MET A 242 1.18 5.71 2.65
N GLY A 243 2.44 5.30 2.58
CA GLY A 243 3.06 4.40 3.57
C GLY A 243 2.29 3.09 3.72
N CYS A 244 1.89 2.79 4.95
CA CYS A 244 1.06 1.64 5.30
C CYS A 244 -0.28 1.66 4.56
N SER A 245 -0.90 2.83 4.38
CA SER A 245 -2.18 2.99 3.70
C SER A 245 -2.11 2.68 2.20
N ALA A 246 -0.91 2.67 1.60
CA ALA A 246 -0.73 2.29 0.21
C ALA A 246 -1.14 0.83 -0.07
N CYS A 247 -1.04 -0.04 0.94
CA CYS A 247 -1.37 -1.46 0.83
C CYS A 247 -2.52 -1.88 1.75
N HIS A 248 -2.60 -1.30 2.96
CA HIS A 248 -3.53 -1.75 3.99
C HIS A 248 -4.89 -1.07 3.94
N ILE A 249 -5.06 0.04 3.23
CA ILE A 249 -6.36 0.67 3.02
C ILE A 249 -6.83 0.35 1.59
N PRO A 250 -8.02 -0.24 1.41
CA PRO A 250 -8.48 -0.65 0.10
C PRO A 250 -8.89 0.56 -0.74
N TYR A 251 -8.47 0.57 -1.99
CA TYR A 251 -8.93 1.50 -3.03
C TYR A 251 -9.48 0.69 -4.20
N SER A 252 -10.54 1.18 -4.82
CA SER A 252 -11.01 0.61 -6.09
C SER A 252 -10.23 1.21 -7.27
N ASN A 253 -10.22 0.49 -8.39
CA ASN A 253 -9.68 1.04 -9.63
C ASN A 253 -10.35 2.36 -10.05
N GLU A 254 -11.61 2.57 -9.68
CA GLU A 254 -12.35 3.80 -10.00
C GLU A 254 -12.09 4.95 -9.02
N GLY A 255 -11.61 4.65 -7.81
CA GLY A 255 -11.30 5.63 -6.78
C GLY A 255 -12.52 6.20 -6.05
N TYR A 256 -13.65 5.48 -6.05
CA TYR A 256 -14.87 5.87 -5.35
C TYR A 256 -14.96 5.25 -3.96
N TYR A 257 -15.59 5.98 -3.03
CA TYR A 257 -16.00 5.48 -1.73
C TYR A 257 -17.36 4.80 -1.81
N GLU A 258 -17.43 3.57 -1.31
CA GLU A 258 -18.64 2.75 -1.26
C GLU A 258 -19.14 2.53 0.18
N GLY A 259 -18.49 3.16 1.15
CA GLY A 259 -18.84 3.01 2.56
C GLY A 259 -19.96 3.92 3.07
N GLY A 260 -20.14 3.93 4.38
CA GLY A 260 -21.25 4.58 5.08
C GLY A 260 -21.00 6.00 5.60
N ASP A 261 -19.77 6.55 5.55
CA ASP A 261 -19.49 7.91 6.02
C ASP A 261 -20.24 8.96 5.15
N PRO A 262 -21.15 9.76 5.75
CA PRO A 262 -21.94 10.73 5.01
C PRO A 262 -21.14 11.97 4.56
N ASN A 263 -19.91 12.17 5.05
CA ASN A 263 -19.06 13.30 4.66
C ASN A 263 -18.24 13.04 3.39
N ILE A 264 -18.21 11.81 2.89
CA ILE A 264 -17.43 11.47 1.70
C ILE A 264 -18.36 11.46 0.49
N ASN A 265 -18.03 12.30 -0.50
CA ASN A 265 -18.77 12.34 -1.75
C ASN A 265 -18.54 11.06 -2.56
N LYS A 266 -19.58 10.25 -2.72
CA LYS A 266 -19.54 8.96 -3.43
C LYS A 266 -19.39 9.10 -4.95
N GLU A 267 -19.56 10.30 -5.49
CA GLU A 267 -19.37 10.62 -6.91
C GLU A 267 -18.00 11.25 -7.19
N GLU A 268 -17.21 11.54 -6.15
CA GLU A 268 -15.86 12.06 -6.27
C GLU A 268 -14.84 10.92 -6.32
N LYS A 269 -13.82 11.08 -7.17
CA LYS A 269 -12.70 10.12 -7.26
C LYS A 269 -11.55 10.51 -6.33
N GLY A 270 -10.72 9.54 -5.99
CA GLY A 270 -9.54 9.73 -5.13
C GLY A 270 -9.77 9.33 -3.68
N HIS A 271 -10.88 8.66 -3.40
CA HIS A 271 -11.24 8.16 -2.08
C HIS A 271 -10.94 6.67 -1.93
N MET A 272 -10.67 6.25 -0.71
CA MET A 272 -10.60 4.83 -0.35
C MET A 272 -11.94 4.15 -0.63
N LEU A 273 -11.93 2.83 -0.83
CA LEU A 273 -13.14 2.05 -1.10
C LEU A 273 -14.07 2.02 0.12
N VAL A 274 -13.52 1.70 1.30
CA VAL A 274 -14.23 1.67 2.59
C VAL A 274 -13.23 1.95 3.71
N HIS A 275 -13.72 2.35 4.90
CA HIS A 275 -12.87 2.55 6.07
C HIS A 275 -12.56 1.20 6.77
N ARG A 276 -11.81 0.33 6.11
CA ARG A 276 -11.36 -0.97 6.63
C ARG A 276 -9.87 -1.17 6.35
N ILE A 277 -9.21 -1.94 7.21
CA ILE A 277 -7.85 -2.45 6.94
C ILE A 277 -7.90 -3.85 6.32
N GLN A 278 -7.24 -3.99 5.17
CA GLN A 278 -6.90 -5.26 4.54
C GLN A 278 -5.48 -5.71 4.91
N GLY A 279 -5.16 -6.99 4.74
CA GLY A 279 -3.87 -7.56 5.15
C GLY A 279 -3.87 -9.07 5.01
N THR A 280 -3.53 -9.79 6.07
CA THR A 280 -3.52 -11.26 6.05
C THR A 280 -4.92 -11.86 5.81
N ARG A 281 -5.00 -13.18 5.60
CA ARG A 281 -6.28 -13.92 5.47
C ARG A 281 -7.26 -13.75 6.65
N LYS A 282 -6.77 -13.31 7.82
CA LYS A 282 -7.54 -13.04 9.03
C LYS A 282 -8.20 -11.65 9.03
N ALA A 283 -7.77 -10.77 8.12
CA ALA A 283 -8.35 -9.45 7.93
C ALA A 283 -9.40 -9.49 6.82
N LYS A 284 -10.67 -9.49 7.22
CA LYS A 284 -11.83 -9.45 6.34
C LYS A 284 -12.21 -8.01 6.02
N VAL A 285 -12.44 -7.74 4.75
CA VAL A 285 -13.07 -6.51 4.28
C VAL A 285 -14.42 -6.87 3.69
N VAL A 286 -15.45 -6.17 4.15
CA VAL A 286 -16.82 -6.30 3.65
C VAL A 286 -17.22 -4.99 3.00
N VAL A 287 -17.62 -5.05 1.73
CA VAL A 287 -18.06 -3.90 0.92
C VAL A 287 -19.05 -4.38 -0.14
N SER A 288 -20.14 -3.63 -0.34
CA SER A 288 -21.13 -3.90 -1.40
C SER A 288 -21.64 -5.36 -1.43
N GLY A 289 -21.88 -5.94 -0.25
CA GLY A 289 -22.36 -7.31 -0.08
C GLY A 289 -21.33 -8.41 -0.38
N ARG A 290 -20.06 -8.05 -0.57
CA ARG A 290 -18.96 -8.98 -0.81
C ARG A 290 -17.98 -8.96 0.37
N GLU A 291 -17.43 -10.13 0.70
CA GLU A 291 -16.37 -10.29 1.68
C GLU A 291 -15.11 -10.82 0.98
N TYR A 292 -13.95 -10.25 1.30
CA TYR A 292 -12.66 -10.78 0.89
C TYR A 292 -11.62 -10.64 2.01
N SER A 293 -10.46 -11.28 1.84
CA SER A 293 -9.30 -11.14 2.71
C SER A 293 -8.03 -11.27 1.91
N GLY A 294 -6.90 -10.82 2.46
CA GLY A 294 -5.70 -10.62 1.65
C GLY A 294 -5.59 -9.18 1.17
N ILE A 295 -4.41 -8.80 0.69
CA ILE A 295 -4.21 -7.62 -0.14
C ILE A 295 -4.45 -8.03 -1.61
N PRO A 296 -5.51 -7.53 -2.27
CA PRO A 296 -5.78 -7.85 -3.66
C PRO A 296 -4.62 -7.43 -4.58
N VAL A 297 -4.41 -8.18 -5.66
CA VAL A 297 -3.35 -7.91 -6.64
C VAL A 297 -3.48 -6.49 -7.23
N GLU A 298 -4.71 -5.99 -7.34
CA GLU A 298 -5.04 -4.62 -7.75
C GLU A 298 -4.35 -3.56 -6.89
N SER A 299 -4.22 -3.79 -5.58
CA SER A 299 -3.50 -2.87 -4.68
C SER A 299 -2.01 -2.85 -4.97
N CYS A 300 -1.42 -3.99 -5.37
CA CYS A 300 -0.02 -4.03 -5.83
C CYS A 300 0.13 -3.35 -7.19
N ASN A 301 -0.89 -3.49 -8.05
CA ASN A 301 -0.91 -2.96 -9.41
C ASN A 301 -1.01 -1.45 -9.50
N SER A 302 -1.34 -0.71 -8.45
CA SER A 302 -1.17 0.74 -8.43
C SER A 302 0.29 1.16 -8.69
N CYS A 303 1.25 0.27 -8.39
CA CYS A 303 2.69 0.49 -8.61
C CYS A 303 3.31 -0.53 -9.58
N HIS A 304 2.94 -1.82 -9.49
CA HIS A 304 3.52 -2.93 -10.26
C HIS A 304 2.94 -3.11 -11.69
N ASN A 305 2.33 -2.05 -12.24
CA ASN A 305 1.79 -1.98 -13.61
C ASN A 305 2.82 -1.53 -14.69
N ARG A 306 4.05 -1.18 -14.30
CA ARG A 306 5.11 -0.65 -15.18
C ARG A 306 6.45 -1.36 -14.97
N GLY A 307 7.42 -1.03 -15.82
CA GLY A 307 8.72 -1.70 -15.86
C GLY A 307 8.54 -3.15 -16.30
N LYS A 308 8.86 -4.10 -15.40
CA LYS A 308 8.65 -5.54 -15.60
C LYS A 308 7.17 -5.94 -15.70
N ARG A 309 6.22 -5.06 -15.31
CA ARG A 309 4.77 -5.32 -15.38
C ARG A 309 4.32 -6.55 -14.59
N ILE A 310 5.06 -6.93 -13.56
CA ILE A 310 4.89 -8.20 -12.86
C ILE A 310 3.46 -8.43 -12.38
N GLY A 311 2.81 -7.42 -11.80
CA GLY A 311 1.49 -7.62 -11.23
C GLY A 311 0.37 -7.69 -12.27
N VAL A 312 0.48 -6.98 -13.40
CA VAL A 312 -0.51 -7.11 -14.50
C VAL A 312 -0.28 -8.39 -15.30
N THR A 313 0.98 -8.80 -15.51
CA THR A 313 1.32 -10.09 -16.14
C THR A 313 0.87 -11.28 -15.29
N TYR A 314 1.00 -11.19 -13.95
CA TYR A 314 0.49 -12.22 -13.03
C TYR A 314 -1.02 -12.46 -13.20
N GLN A 315 -1.77 -11.39 -13.49
CA GLN A 315 -3.21 -11.44 -13.82
C GLN A 315 -3.50 -11.76 -15.29
N GLY A 316 -2.48 -12.03 -16.10
CA GLY A 316 -2.62 -12.34 -17.52
C GLY A 316 -2.93 -11.14 -18.42
N LEU A 317 -2.73 -9.93 -17.91
CA LEU A 317 -3.01 -8.68 -18.62
C LEU A 317 -1.76 -8.18 -19.36
N MET A 318 -1.79 -8.26 -20.69
CA MET A 318 -0.75 -7.74 -21.57
C MET A 318 -1.12 -6.34 -22.06
N GLU A 319 -0.19 -5.39 -21.92
CA GLU A 319 -0.40 -4.03 -22.43
C GLU A 319 -0.61 -4.03 -23.94
N PHE A 320 -1.68 -3.38 -24.40
CA PHE A 320 -2.11 -3.38 -25.80
C PHE A 320 -2.52 -1.97 -26.22
N SER A 321 -1.98 -1.47 -27.33
CA SER A 321 -2.09 -0.05 -27.71
C SER A 321 -3.41 0.35 -28.38
N TYR A 322 -4.20 -0.62 -28.86
CA TYR A 322 -5.34 -0.33 -29.74
C TYR A 322 -6.68 -0.22 -29.00
N GLY A 323 -6.80 -0.83 -27.82
CA GLY A 323 -7.97 -0.72 -26.95
C GLY A 323 -9.16 -1.60 -27.32
N SER A 324 -8.95 -2.63 -28.13
CA SER A 324 -9.92 -3.70 -28.38
C SER A 324 -9.76 -4.84 -27.35
N PRO A 325 -10.78 -5.71 -27.15
CA PRO A 325 -12.11 -5.70 -27.79
C PRO A 325 -12.92 -4.44 -27.46
N PHE A 326 -13.71 -3.97 -28.43
CA PHE A 326 -14.66 -2.88 -28.23
C PHE A 326 -15.84 -3.34 -27.38
N ASN A 327 -16.45 -2.43 -26.62
CA ASN A 327 -17.69 -2.72 -25.91
C ASN A 327 -18.88 -2.82 -26.89
N GLU A 328 -20.08 -3.13 -26.38
CA GLU A 328 -21.31 -3.26 -27.17
C GLU A 328 -21.68 -1.99 -27.96
N LYS A 329 -21.16 -0.82 -27.57
CA LYS A 329 -21.35 0.47 -28.25
C LYS A 329 -20.24 0.77 -29.28
N GLY A 330 -19.30 -0.14 -29.50
CA GLY A 330 -18.15 0.07 -30.38
C GLY A 330 -17.05 0.96 -29.77
N GLU A 331 -17.11 1.25 -28.47
CA GLU A 331 -16.13 2.11 -27.80
C GLU A 331 -14.92 1.29 -27.33
N LYS A 332 -13.75 1.94 -27.32
CA LYS A 332 -12.52 1.34 -26.78
C LYS A 332 -12.62 1.09 -25.28
N GLN A 333 -11.85 0.14 -24.80
CA GLN A 333 -11.67 -0.07 -23.38
C GLN A 333 -11.20 1.21 -22.67
N PRO A 334 -11.75 1.54 -21.49
CA PRO A 334 -11.24 2.62 -20.67
C PRO A 334 -9.81 2.29 -20.21
N LYS A 335 -8.96 3.31 -20.14
CA LYS A 335 -7.58 3.12 -19.70
C LYS A 335 -7.52 2.71 -18.23
N LEU A 336 -6.69 1.73 -17.90
CA LEU A 336 -6.33 1.31 -16.55
C LEU A 336 -4.81 1.55 -16.37
N HIS A 337 -4.39 2.21 -15.29
CA HIS A 337 -2.99 2.65 -15.12
C HIS A 337 -2.46 3.44 -16.31
N THR A 338 -3.32 4.25 -16.94
CA THR A 338 -3.07 5.01 -18.19
C THR A 338 -2.83 4.19 -19.47
N LYS A 339 -3.07 2.87 -19.42
CA LYS A 339 -2.83 1.90 -20.51
C LYS A 339 -4.11 1.13 -20.85
N GLN A 340 -4.06 0.35 -21.92
CA GLN A 340 -5.09 -0.62 -22.28
C GLN A 340 -4.48 -2.01 -22.21
N TYR A 341 -5.30 -3.02 -21.93
CA TYR A 341 -4.82 -4.39 -21.68
C TYR A 341 -5.67 -5.40 -22.43
N LEU A 342 -5.02 -6.44 -22.94
CA LEU A 342 -5.65 -7.65 -23.43
C LEU A 342 -5.36 -8.77 -22.45
N PHE A 343 -6.39 -9.52 -22.06
CA PHE A 343 -6.20 -10.75 -21.30
C PHE A 343 -5.69 -11.85 -22.25
N ILE A 344 -4.59 -12.51 -21.87
CA ILE A 344 -4.00 -13.63 -22.60
C ILE A 344 -4.20 -14.92 -21.80
N SER A 345 -3.47 -15.04 -20.70
CA SER A 345 -3.58 -16.11 -19.71
C SER A 345 -2.88 -15.62 -18.46
N ASP A 346 -3.51 -15.79 -17.31
CA ASP A 346 -2.91 -15.50 -16.01
C ASP A 346 -1.96 -16.60 -15.54
N ASP A 347 -1.17 -16.29 -14.52
CA ASP A 347 -0.23 -17.21 -13.91
C ASP A 347 -0.97 -18.40 -13.25
N LEU A 348 -0.36 -19.58 -13.27
CA LEU A 348 -0.97 -20.78 -12.69
C LEU A 348 -1.24 -20.61 -11.17
N HIS A 349 -0.44 -19.84 -10.46
CA HIS A 349 -0.66 -19.53 -9.05
C HIS A 349 -1.78 -18.51 -8.85
N HIS A 350 -2.01 -17.61 -9.82
CA HIS A 350 -3.11 -16.63 -9.76
C HIS A 350 -4.47 -17.28 -10.01
N GLN A 351 -4.51 -18.31 -10.86
CA GLN A 351 -5.75 -18.96 -11.28
C GLN A 351 -6.55 -19.51 -10.11
N THR A 352 -7.81 -19.10 -10.02
CA THR A 352 -8.75 -19.60 -9.01
C THR A 352 -9.06 -21.11 -9.13
N SER A 353 -8.76 -21.70 -10.28
CA SER A 353 -8.95 -23.13 -10.58
C SER A 353 -7.79 -23.60 -11.47
N SER A 354 -6.61 -23.74 -10.87
CA SER A 354 -5.36 -24.02 -11.56
C SER A 354 -5.18 -25.49 -11.97
N ARG A 355 -5.36 -26.42 -11.03
CA ARG A 355 -5.33 -27.88 -11.29
C ARG A 355 -6.46 -28.61 -10.56
N PRO A 356 -6.93 -29.77 -11.06
CA PRO A 356 -8.00 -30.54 -10.41
C PRO A 356 -7.70 -30.88 -8.94
N GLU A 357 -6.45 -31.17 -8.61
CA GLU A 357 -5.97 -31.49 -7.27
C GLU A 357 -5.76 -30.27 -6.35
N ASN A 358 -5.71 -29.06 -6.92
CA ASN A 358 -5.48 -27.84 -6.14
C ASN A 358 -6.77 -27.37 -5.45
N PRO A 359 -6.68 -26.78 -4.25
CA PRO A 359 -7.82 -26.14 -3.63
C PRO A 359 -8.32 -24.97 -4.50
N LYS A 360 -9.63 -24.72 -4.44
CA LYS A 360 -10.22 -23.54 -5.09
C LYS A 360 -9.66 -22.26 -4.46
N GLY A 361 -9.23 -21.33 -5.31
CA GLY A 361 -8.57 -20.09 -4.91
C GLY A 361 -7.25 -19.91 -5.66
N GLY A 362 -6.76 -18.68 -5.69
CA GLY A 362 -5.43 -18.34 -6.22
C GLY A 362 -4.57 -17.74 -5.12
N MET A 363 -3.26 -17.77 -5.32
CA MET A 363 -2.29 -17.06 -4.48
C MET A 363 -2.31 -15.56 -4.82
N LEU A 364 -2.16 -14.75 -3.79
CA LEU A 364 -1.95 -13.32 -3.87
C LEU A 364 -0.45 -13.01 -3.86
N CYS A 365 -0.07 -11.80 -4.27
CA CYS A 365 1.34 -11.40 -4.23
C CYS A 365 1.95 -11.56 -2.82
N GLN A 366 1.17 -11.25 -1.77
CA GLN A 366 1.60 -11.39 -0.36
C GLN A 366 1.83 -12.84 0.10
N ASP A 367 1.40 -13.84 -0.68
CA ASP A 367 1.62 -15.24 -0.33
C ASP A 367 3.05 -15.67 -0.70
N CYS A 368 3.69 -14.98 -1.67
CA CYS A 368 5.10 -15.13 -2.01
C CYS A 368 5.97 -13.98 -1.45
N HIS A 369 5.39 -12.80 -1.24
CA HIS A 369 6.07 -11.63 -0.70
C HIS A 369 5.73 -11.42 0.77
N THR A 370 6.61 -11.90 1.66
CA THR A 370 6.32 -11.92 3.09
C THR A 370 6.47 -10.55 3.75
N THR A 371 6.31 -10.51 5.08
CA THR A 371 6.44 -9.26 5.83
C THR A 371 7.83 -8.63 5.74
N ILE A 372 8.90 -9.41 5.57
CA ILE A 372 10.27 -8.87 5.47
C ILE A 372 10.50 -8.30 4.06
N ASP A 373 10.13 -9.03 3.00
CA ASP A 373 10.11 -8.49 1.63
C ASP A 373 9.39 -7.14 1.53
N MET A 374 8.19 -7.05 2.10
CA MET A 374 7.33 -5.89 1.90
C MET A 374 7.66 -4.73 2.83
N HIS A 375 8.05 -5.00 4.07
CA HIS A 375 8.33 -3.95 5.05
C HIS A 375 9.82 -3.67 5.23
N GLY A 376 10.73 -4.45 4.63
CA GLY A 376 12.16 -4.42 4.93
C GLY A 376 12.50 -5.21 6.20
N ASP A 377 13.77 -5.46 6.45
CA ASP A 377 14.28 -6.09 7.67
C ASP A 377 15.05 -5.15 8.60
N GLY A 378 15.26 -3.90 8.15
CA GLY A 378 16.03 -2.88 8.86
C GLY A 378 17.23 -2.42 8.04
N ASN A 379 17.73 -3.23 7.12
CA ASN A 379 18.83 -2.87 6.24
C ASN A 379 18.34 -2.16 4.96
N ILE A 380 19.28 -1.53 4.27
CA ILE A 380 19.05 -0.91 2.96
C ILE A 380 19.51 -1.88 1.88
N PHE A 381 18.64 -2.09 0.90
CA PHE A 381 18.87 -2.97 -0.24
C PHE A 381 19.18 -2.15 -1.50
N GLY A 382 20.30 -2.46 -2.14
CA GLY A 382 20.80 -1.78 -3.33
C GLY A 382 20.26 -2.33 -4.65
N THR A 383 19.68 -3.53 -4.65
CA THR A 383 19.10 -4.18 -5.83
C THR A 383 17.74 -4.79 -5.52
N THR A 384 16.85 -4.86 -6.51
CA THR A 384 15.53 -5.47 -6.34
C THR A 384 15.54 -6.96 -6.07
N LEU A 385 16.67 -7.63 -6.32
CA LEU A 385 16.83 -9.07 -6.08
C LEU A 385 17.18 -9.35 -4.61
N ALA A 386 17.89 -8.43 -3.95
CA ALA A 386 18.41 -8.59 -2.60
C ALA A 386 17.35 -8.64 -1.49
N GLN A 387 16.13 -8.22 -1.78
CA GLN A 387 15.01 -8.15 -0.83
C GLN A 387 13.86 -9.10 -1.21
N VAL A 388 14.11 -10.11 -2.06
CA VAL A 388 13.13 -11.16 -2.37
C VAL A 388 13.51 -12.39 -1.56
N GLU A 389 12.62 -12.82 -0.66
CA GLU A 389 12.85 -13.92 0.27
C GLU A 389 12.46 -15.30 -0.30
N ILE A 390 11.54 -15.34 -1.26
CA ILE A 390 10.95 -16.58 -1.77
C ILE A 390 11.24 -16.73 -3.25
N GLU A 391 11.93 -17.81 -3.58
CA GLU A 391 12.19 -18.30 -4.93
C GLU A 391 11.38 -19.56 -5.25
N CYS A 392 11.41 -19.99 -6.51
CA CYS A 392 10.65 -21.16 -6.96
C CYS A 392 11.01 -22.43 -6.18
N GLN A 393 12.30 -22.61 -5.89
CA GLN A 393 12.86 -23.81 -5.26
C GLN A 393 12.52 -23.90 -3.76
N ASP A 394 12.20 -22.78 -3.10
CA ASP A 394 11.74 -22.78 -1.70
C ASP A 394 10.38 -23.46 -1.54
N CYS A 395 9.58 -23.51 -2.61
CA CYS A 395 8.30 -24.20 -2.65
C CYS A 395 8.36 -25.53 -3.42
N HIS A 396 9.08 -25.59 -4.53
CA HIS A 396 9.07 -26.72 -5.46
C HIS A 396 10.26 -27.67 -5.34
N GLY A 397 11.36 -27.24 -4.73
CA GLY A 397 12.61 -27.97 -4.72
C GLY A 397 13.26 -28.01 -6.11
N THR A 398 14.07 -29.04 -6.34
CA THR A 398 14.62 -29.38 -7.66
C THR A 398 14.09 -30.75 -8.10
N PRO A 399 14.34 -31.20 -9.34
CA PRO A 399 13.97 -32.55 -9.74
C PRO A 399 14.59 -33.66 -8.87
N GLU A 400 15.69 -33.38 -8.18
CA GLU A 400 16.45 -34.33 -7.35
C GLU A 400 16.29 -34.12 -5.83
N LYS A 401 15.80 -32.97 -5.38
CA LYS A 401 15.74 -32.60 -3.95
C LYS A 401 14.45 -31.89 -3.59
N TYR A 402 13.90 -32.23 -2.44
CA TYR A 402 12.77 -31.49 -1.86
C TYR A 402 13.19 -30.10 -1.36
N PRO A 403 12.25 -29.14 -1.23
CA PRO A 403 12.58 -27.78 -0.77
C PRO A 403 13.33 -27.76 0.56
N TRP A 404 12.92 -28.57 1.54
CA TRP A 404 13.55 -28.63 2.86
C TRP A 404 14.94 -29.31 2.88
N GLU A 405 15.38 -29.86 1.75
CA GLU A 405 16.73 -30.42 1.58
C GLU A 405 17.70 -29.41 0.94
N LEU A 406 17.20 -28.26 0.52
CA LEU A 406 17.98 -27.19 -0.06
C LEU A 406 18.49 -26.24 1.04
N PRO A 407 19.73 -25.72 0.90
CA PRO A 407 20.22 -24.67 1.79
C PRO A 407 19.43 -23.37 1.58
N LEU A 408 19.45 -22.48 2.58
CA LEU A 408 18.96 -21.11 2.40
C LEU A 408 19.71 -20.43 1.25
N GLY A 409 18.98 -19.66 0.45
CA GLY A 409 19.53 -18.93 -0.70
C GLY A 409 19.88 -19.80 -1.91
N PHE A 410 19.39 -21.04 -1.99
CA PHE A 410 19.80 -22.00 -3.03
C PHE A 410 19.67 -21.49 -4.47
N SER A 411 18.67 -20.66 -4.77
CA SER A 411 18.38 -20.16 -6.12
C SER A 411 18.65 -18.67 -6.29
N GLU A 412 19.35 -18.07 -5.35
CA GLU A 412 19.68 -16.67 -5.45
C GLU A 412 20.83 -16.46 -6.45
N GLU A 413 20.55 -15.69 -7.49
CA GLU A 413 21.50 -15.37 -8.57
C GLU A 413 22.34 -14.13 -8.19
N PHE A 414 23.04 -14.18 -7.06
CA PHE A 414 24.02 -13.14 -6.68
C PHE A 414 25.40 -13.47 -7.25
N GLY A 415 25.50 -13.53 -8.59
CA GLY A 415 26.72 -13.87 -9.31
C GLY A 415 26.68 -13.58 -10.79
#